data_AF-A0A7S4IDF1-F1
#
_entry.id   AF-A0A7S4IDF1-F1
#
_cell.length_a   1.000
_cell.length_b   1.000
_cell.length_c   1.000
_cell.angle_alpha   90.00
_cell.angle_beta   90.00
_cell.angle_gamma   90.00
#
_symmetry.space_group_name_H-M   'P 1'
#
loop_
_entity.id
_entity.type
_entity.pdbx_description
1 polymer ?
#
loop_
_entity_poly.entity_id
_entity_poly.type
_entity_poly.pdbx_seq_one_letter_code
_entity_poly.pdbx_strand_id
1 'polypeptide(L)'
;SGLLTPGKVNMVGPECVMDPVSFMKREIRQLIDTNIEYMDRLFIGNVHLVCPHHKLLDLIGSWAAPNLSTLQGMGPVHASKAMRRGLRLDHLFNGRDGP
;
A
#
# COMPACT_ATOMS: atom_id res chain seq x y z
N SER A 1 -15.98 1.73 -3.76
CA SER A 1 -15.34 1.80 -2.43
C SER A 1 -16.39 2.14 -1.38
N GLY A 2 -16.33 1.55 -0.18
CA GLY A 2 -17.25 1.81 0.92
C GLY A 2 -16.89 3.01 1.80
N LEU A 3 -15.74 3.66 1.54
CA LEU A 3 -15.25 4.82 2.30
C LEU A 3 -16.16 6.06 2.18
N LEU A 4 -16.82 6.23 1.05
CA LEU A 4 -17.75 7.33 0.80
C LEU A 4 -19.15 7.07 1.37
N THR A 5 -19.44 5.85 1.82
CA THR A 5 -20.74 5.49 2.39
C THR A 5 -20.76 5.82 3.88
N PRO A 6 -21.71 6.66 4.35
CA PRO A 6 -21.83 6.98 5.77
C PRO A 6 -22.02 5.72 6.64
N GLY A 7 -21.39 5.71 7.81
CA GLY A 7 -21.53 4.62 8.79
C GLY A 7 -20.84 3.30 8.44
N LYS A 8 -20.08 3.23 7.33
CA LYS A 8 -19.29 2.04 6.98
C LYS A 8 -17.86 2.14 7.51
N VAL A 9 -17.43 1.08 8.19
CA VAL A 9 -16.04 0.86 8.59
C VAL A 9 -15.32 0.09 7.47
N ASN A 10 -14.12 0.55 7.13
CA ASN A 10 -13.27 0.01 6.08
C ASN A 10 -11.95 -0.45 6.69
N MET A 11 -11.51 -1.64 6.30
CA MET A 11 -10.28 -2.24 6.82
C MET A 11 -9.40 -2.71 5.65
N VAL A 12 -8.13 -2.30 5.67
CA VAL A 12 -7.10 -2.86 4.78
C VAL A 12 -6.41 -3.99 5.52
N GLY A 13 -6.63 -5.23 5.06
CA GLY A 13 -6.12 -6.42 5.73
C GLY A 13 -4.59 -6.55 5.63
N PRO A 14 -3.95 -7.28 6.57
CA PRO A 14 -2.49 -7.46 6.61
C PRO A 14 -1.92 -8.19 5.38
N GLU A 15 -2.77 -8.89 4.63
CA GLU A 15 -2.39 -9.58 3.39
C GLU A 15 -2.22 -8.64 2.20
N CYS A 16 -2.72 -7.41 2.28
CA CYS A 16 -2.63 -6.44 1.21
C CYS A 16 -1.20 -5.91 1.02
N VAL A 17 -0.96 -5.43 -0.20
CA VAL A 17 0.21 -4.62 -0.55
C VAL A 17 -0.27 -3.17 -0.73
N MET A 18 0.47 -2.21 -0.20
CA MET A 18 0.07 -0.80 -0.20
C MET A 18 1.26 0.10 -0.51
N ASP A 19 1.10 1.00 -1.47
CA ASP A 19 1.99 2.15 -1.62
C ASP A 19 1.49 3.28 -0.70
N PRO A 20 2.21 3.60 0.40
CA PRO A 20 1.78 4.62 1.35
C PRO A 20 1.73 6.02 0.70
N VAL A 21 2.62 6.31 -0.26
CA VAL A 21 2.65 7.62 -0.91
C VAL A 21 1.45 7.80 -1.83
N SER A 22 1.15 6.79 -2.66
CA SER A 22 -0.02 6.84 -3.56
C SER A 22 -1.32 6.86 -2.76
N PHE A 23 -1.41 6.06 -1.69
CA PHE A 23 -2.58 6.01 -0.80
C PHE A 23 -2.86 7.38 -0.17
N MET A 24 -1.84 8.02 0.41
CA MET A 24 -1.99 9.35 1.02
C MET A 24 -2.36 10.43 -0.02
N LYS A 25 -1.72 10.41 -1.19
CA LYS A 25 -1.91 11.46 -2.21
C LYS A 25 -3.23 11.35 -2.98
N ARG A 26 -3.81 10.16 -3.09
CA ARG A 26 -5.02 9.92 -3.88
C ARG A 26 -6.23 9.66 -3.00
N GLU A 27 -6.22 8.55 -2.27
CA GLU A 27 -7.38 8.10 -1.50
C GLU A 27 -7.65 9.03 -0.32
N ILE A 28 -6.65 9.27 0.53
CA ILE A 28 -6.83 10.11 1.72
C ILE A 28 -7.08 11.56 1.35
N ARG A 29 -6.36 12.08 0.34
CA ARG A 29 -6.56 13.44 -0.16
C ARG A 29 -8.01 13.65 -0.63
N GLN A 30 -8.59 12.69 -1.34
CA GLN A 30 -9.98 12.79 -1.78
C GLN A 30 -10.97 12.89 -0.60
N LEU A 31 -10.71 12.16 0.49
CA LEU A 31 -11.55 12.24 1.70
C LEU A 31 -11.43 13.59 2.41
N ILE A 32 -10.21 14.13 2.46
CA ILE A 32 -9.95 15.47 3.01
C ILE A 32 -10.65 16.54 2.17
N ASP A 33 -10.49 16.49 0.84
CA ASP A 33 -11.08 17.45 -0.10
C ASP A 33 -12.63 17.40 -0.08
N THR A 34 -13.22 16.27 0.29
CA THR A 34 -14.68 16.09 0.43
C THR A 34 -15.19 16.29 1.86
N ASN A 35 -14.33 16.70 2.79
CA ASN A 35 -14.64 16.92 4.21
C ASN A 35 -15.30 15.70 4.89
N ILE A 36 -14.86 14.49 4.52
CA ILE A 36 -15.37 13.23 5.08
C ILE A 36 -14.47 12.81 6.25
N GLU A 37 -15.04 12.70 7.45
CA GLU A 37 -14.34 12.16 8.62
C GLU A 37 -14.05 10.67 8.44
N TYR A 38 -12.78 10.30 8.26
CA TYR A 38 -12.38 8.92 7.97
C TYR A 38 -11.55 8.26 9.08
N MET A 39 -11.02 9.03 10.04
CA MET A 39 -10.09 8.53 11.07
C MET A 39 -10.69 7.39 11.90
N ASP A 40 -11.97 7.49 12.26
CA ASP A 40 -12.66 6.47 13.07
C ASP A 40 -13.24 5.30 12.25
N ARG A 41 -13.06 5.35 10.92
CA ARG A 41 -13.70 4.41 9.98
C ARG A 41 -12.72 3.71 9.05
N LEU A 42 -11.44 4.07 9.06
CA LEU A 42 -10.43 3.52 8.19
C LEU A 42 -9.29 2.92 9.00
N PHE A 43 -9.23 1.60 9.01
CA PHE A 43 -8.20 0.84 9.72
C PHE A 43 -7.26 0.18 8.73
N ILE A 44 -5.96 0.27 8.99
CA ILE A 44 -4.93 -0.33 8.14
C ILE A 44 -4.16 -1.34 9.00
N GLY A 45 -4.25 -2.61 8.64
CA GLY A 45 -3.47 -3.68 9.28
C GLY A 45 -1.99 -3.61 8.91
N ASN A 46 -1.20 -4.58 9.38
CA ASN A 46 0.23 -4.64 9.06
C ASN A 46 0.48 -5.08 7.60
N VAL A 47 0.23 -4.19 6.64
CA VAL A 47 0.35 -4.43 5.20
C VAL A 47 1.79 -4.52 4.74
N HIS A 48 2.02 -5.14 3.58
CA HIS A 48 3.30 -5.06 2.88
C HIS A 48 3.42 -3.74 2.12
N LEU A 49 4.59 -3.11 2.19
CA LEU A 49 4.81 -1.80 1.58
C LEU A 49 5.37 -1.92 0.17
N VAL A 50 4.72 -1.22 -0.76
CA VAL A 50 5.25 -0.98 -2.10
C VAL A 50 6.28 0.15 -2.02
N CYS A 51 7.55 -0.23 -1.88
CA CYS A 51 8.68 0.70 -1.93
C CYS A 51 8.99 1.20 -3.35
N PRO A 52 9.69 2.36 -3.50
CA PRO A 52 10.06 2.92 -4.80
C PRO A 52 10.83 1.97 -5.71
N HIS A 53 11.71 1.12 -5.16
CA HIS A 53 12.49 0.16 -5.95
C HIS A 53 11.60 -0.88 -6.64
N HIS A 54 10.45 -1.25 -6.05
CA HIS A 54 9.53 -2.18 -6.70
C HIS A 54 8.99 -1.59 -8.00
N LYS A 55 8.68 -0.29 -8.04
CA LYS A 55 8.23 0.39 -9.26
C LYS A 55 9.32 0.45 -10.32
N LEU A 56 10.57 0.67 -9.90
CA LEU A 56 11.72 0.66 -10.79
C LEU A 56 11.96 -0.73 -11.41
N LEU A 57 11.92 -1.78 -10.59
CA LEU A 57 12.06 -3.16 -11.08
C LEU A 57 10.93 -3.54 -12.04
N ASP A 58 9.72 -3.07 -11.77
CA ASP A 58 8.55 -3.28 -12.63
C ASP A 58 8.74 -2.60 -13.99
N LEU A 59 9.21 -1.34 -14.00
CA LEU A 59 9.56 -0.61 -15.21
C LEU A 59 10.65 -1.32 -16.03
N ILE A 60 11.75 -1.72 -15.39
CA ILE A 60 12.84 -2.44 -16.05
C ILE A 60 12.34 -3.76 -16.63
N GLY A 61 11.51 -4.50 -15.88
CA GLY A 61 10.92 -5.75 -16.34
C GLY A 61 10.04 -5.56 -17.57
N SER A 62 9.19 -4.52 -17.58
CA SER A 62 8.34 -4.18 -18.73
C SER A 62 9.14 -3.73 -19.96
N TRP A 63 10.33 -3.14 -19.78
CA TRP A 63 11.24 -2.82 -20.89
C TRP A 63 11.96 -4.04 -21.45
N ALA A 64 12.34 -4.99 -20.59
CA ALA A 64 12.99 -6.22 -21.00
C ALA A 64 12.04 -7.17 -21.75
N ALA A 65 10.78 -7.25 -21.30
CA ALA A 65 9.74 -8.05 -21.93
C ALA A 65 8.38 -7.34 -21.80
N PRO A 66 7.67 -7.07 -22.91
CA PRO A 66 6.34 -6.48 -22.87
C PRO A 66 5.39 -7.29 -21.97
N ASN A 67 4.70 -6.61 -21.06
CA ASN A 67 3.75 -7.20 -20.13
C ASN A 67 2.57 -6.25 -19.88
N LEU A 68 1.56 -6.69 -19.13
CA LEU A 68 0.38 -5.90 -18.77
C LEU A 68 0.55 -5.18 -17.42
N SER A 69 1.80 -4.87 -17.03
CA SER A 69 2.04 -4.20 -15.76
C SER A 69 1.50 -2.76 -15.76
N THR A 70 0.98 -2.34 -14.61
CA THR A 70 0.53 -0.96 -14.36
C THR A 70 1.65 -0.03 -13.88
N LEU A 71 2.90 -0.54 -13.85
CA LEU A 71 4.10 0.17 -13.39
C LEU A 71 3.99 0.67 -11.94
N GLN A 72 3.09 0.05 -11.15
CA GLN A 72 2.90 0.37 -9.74
C GLN A 72 3.75 -0.51 -8.82
N GLY A 73 4.58 -1.42 -9.35
CA GLY A 73 5.42 -2.30 -8.54
C GLY A 73 4.71 -3.53 -8.01
N MET A 74 3.55 -3.91 -8.57
CA MET A 74 2.71 -5.00 -8.05
C MET A 74 3.41 -6.37 -8.14
N GLY A 75 4.01 -6.69 -9.29
CA GLY A 75 4.77 -7.93 -9.45
C GLY A 75 5.93 -8.02 -8.45
N PRO A 76 6.85 -7.03 -8.43
CA PRO A 76 7.98 -7.02 -7.52
C PRO A 76 7.59 -7.05 -6.02
N VAL A 77 6.55 -6.33 -5.57
CA VAL A 77 6.15 -6.37 -4.16
C VAL A 77 5.57 -7.74 -3.77
N HIS A 78 4.81 -8.40 -4.66
CA HIS A 78 4.31 -9.75 -4.40
C HIS A 78 5.45 -10.78 -4.36
N ALA A 79 6.48 -10.61 -5.19
CA ALA A 79 7.70 -11.42 -5.11
C ALA A 79 8.42 -11.20 -3.75
N SER A 80 8.62 -9.95 -3.34
CA SER A 80 9.20 -9.62 -2.03
C SER A 80 8.39 -10.18 -0.86
N LYS A 81 7.06 -10.17 -0.95
CA LYS A 81 6.15 -10.81 0.02
C LYS A 81 6.37 -12.32 0.07
N ALA A 82 6.36 -13.00 -1.08
CA ALA A 82 6.56 -14.44 -1.17
C ALA A 82 7.94 -14.87 -0.63
N MET A 83 8.98 -14.07 -0.89
CA MET A 83 10.34 -14.31 -0.39
C MET A 83 10.53 -13.92 1.08
N ARG A 84 9.51 -13.35 1.75
CA ARG A 84 9.60 -12.81 3.12
C ARG A 84 10.73 -11.78 3.30
N ARG A 85 10.96 -10.97 2.26
CA ARG A 85 11.99 -9.90 2.23
C ARG A 85 11.41 -8.49 2.09
N GLY A 86 10.10 -8.37 1.88
CA GLY A 86 9.43 -7.07 1.77
C GLY A 86 9.29 -6.36 3.11
N LEU A 87 9.31 -5.02 3.08
CA LEU A 87 8.97 -4.21 4.25
C LEU A 87 7.48 -4.30 4.56
N ARG A 88 7.14 -4.25 5.84
CA ARG A 88 5.77 -4.17 6.34
C ARG A 88 5.58 -2.84 7.08
N LEU A 89 4.32 -2.48 7.35
CA LEU A 89 3.97 -1.19 7.94
C LEU A 89 4.59 -0.99 9.34
N ASP A 90 4.61 -2.04 10.16
CA ASP A 90 5.27 -2.06 11.47
C ASP A 90 6.77 -1.75 11.40
N HIS A 91 7.46 -2.14 10.33
CA HIS A 91 8.89 -1.82 10.14
C HIS A 91 9.16 -0.32 10.08
N LEU A 92 8.17 0.55 9.80
CA LEU A 92 8.34 2.01 9.83
C LEU A 92 8.36 2.58 11.26
N PHE A 93 7.73 1.88 12.20
CA PHE A 93 7.57 2.32 13.59
C PHE A 93 8.48 1.56 14.55
N ASN A 94 9.22 0.57 14.06
CA ASN A 94 10.21 -0.17 14.83
C ASN A 94 11.43 0.71 15.17
N GLY A 95 11.30 1.48 16.26
CA GLY A 95 12.39 1.57 17.24
C GLY A 95 12.65 0.16 17.75
N ARG A 96 13.93 -0.17 18.02
CA ARG A 96 14.34 -1.46 18.58
C ARG A 96 13.72 -1.69 19.96
N ASP A 97 12.47 -2.11 20.02
CA ASP A 97 11.80 -2.59 21.24
C ASP A 97 10.77 -3.65 20.83
N GLY A 98 11.26 -4.76 20.28
CA GLY A 98 10.60 -6.06 20.41
C GLY A 98 11.24 -6.81 21.58
N PRO A 99 10.55 -7.77 22.22
CA PRO A 99 10.97 -8.39 23.47
C PRO A 99 12.38 -9.00 23.45
#